data_AF-A0A349XWS3-F1
#
_entry.id   AF-A0A349XWS3-F1
#
_cell.length_a   1.000
_cell.length_b   1.000
_cell.length_c   1.000
_cell.angle_alpha   90.00
_cell.angle_beta   90.00
_cell.angle_gamma   90.00
#
_symmetry.space_group_name_H-M   'P 1'
#
loop_
_entity.id
_entity.type
_entity.pdbx_description
1 polymer ?
#
loop_
_entity_poly.entity_id
_entity_poly.type
_entity_poly.pdbx_seq_one_letter_code
_entity_poly.pdbx_strand_id
1 'polypeptide(L)' 'LVIRPSGTEPLIRVMAEGDDSAKVERIVNDLVGIIANARSAA' A
#
# COMPACT_ATOMS: atom_id res chain seq x y z
N LEU A 1 1.50 9.61 3.77
CA LEU A 1 0.98 8.24 3.59
C LEU A 1 -0.50 8.35 3.25
N VAL A 2 -0.93 7.73 2.14
CA VAL A 2 -2.31 7.71 1.67
C VAL A 2 -2.67 6.28 1.29
N ILE A 3 -3.80 5.78 1.80
CA ILE A 3 -4.35 4.47 1.47
C ILE A 3 -5.81 4.69 1.08
N ARG A 4 -6.22 4.22 -0.10
CA ARG A 4 -7.61 4.37 -0.55
C ARG A 4 -8.02 3.27 -1.54
N PRO A 5 -9.31 2.89 -1.60
CA PRO A 5 -9.80 2.10 -2.72
C PRO A 5 -9.70 2.90 -4.03
N SER A 6 -9.53 2.21 -5.15
CA SER A 6 -9.76 2.79 -6.47
C SER A 6 -11.26 2.89 -6.75
N GLY A 7 -11.69 4.01 -7.33
CA GLY A 7 -13.08 4.22 -7.74
C GLY A 7 -13.43 3.64 -9.12
N THR A 8 -12.43 3.18 -9.88
CA THR A 8 -12.61 2.73 -11.28
C THR A 8 -12.05 1.33 -11.52
N GLU A 9 -11.29 0.78 -10.58
CA GLU A 9 -10.59 -0.50 -10.72
C GLU A 9 -10.69 -1.28 -9.40
N PRO A 10 -10.71 -2.63 -9.42
CA PRO A 10 -10.81 -3.44 -8.20
C PRO A 10 -9.46 -3.57 -7.48
N LEU A 11 -8.86 -2.44 -7.10
CA LEU A 11 -7.56 -2.36 -6.44
C LEU A 11 -7.52 -1.33 -5.30
N ILE A 12 -6.56 -1.50 -4.40
CA ILE A 12 -6.24 -0.54 -3.32
C ILE A 12 -4.99 0.23 -3.73
N ARG A 13 -5.03 1.57 -3.63
CA ARG A 13 -3.89 2.44 -3.88
C ARG A 13 -3.19 2.77 -2.56
N VAL A 14 -1.87 2.59 -2.54
CA VAL A 14 -0.98 2.93 -1.43
C VAL A 14 0.07 3.91 -1.95
N MET A 15 0.21 5.07 -1.30
CA MET A 15 1.16 6.10 -1.69
C MET A 15 1.85 6.68 -0.45
N ALA A 16 3.16 6.83 -0.50
CA ALA A 16 3.94 7.51 0.52
C ALA A 16 4.91 8.49 -0.13
N GLU A 17 5.24 9.53 0.61
CA GLU A 17 6.16 10.60 0.22
C GLU A 17 7.13 10.80 1.37
N GLY A 18 8.40 11.05 1.06
CA GLY A 18 9.46 11.29 2.04
C GLY A 18 10.83 11.43 1.37
N ASP A 19 11.78 12.00 2.11
CA ASP A 19 13.11 12.36 1.60
C ASP A 19 14.03 11.14 1.36
N ASP A 20 13.76 10.02 2.06
CA ASP A 20 14.48 8.76 1.92
C ASP A 20 13.65 7.77 1.11
N SER A 21 14.03 7.59 -0.16
CA SER A 21 13.34 6.70 -1.08
C SER A 21 13.38 5.24 -0.64
N ALA A 22 14.48 4.77 -0.04
CA ALA A 22 14.61 3.39 0.43
C ALA A 22 13.67 3.11 1.61
N LYS A 23 13.56 4.07 2.52
CA LYS A 23 12.60 4.00 3.63
C LYS A 23 11.16 4.05 3.12
N VAL A 24 10.85 4.93 2.17
CA VAL A 24 9.52 5.03 1.56
C VAL A 24 9.14 3.72 0.87
N GLU A 25 10.03 3.17 0.06
CA GLU A 25 9.81 1.91 -0.66
C GLU A 25 9.56 0.75 0.30
N ARG A 26 10.38 0.63 1.35
CA ARG A 26 10.18 -0.40 2.38
C ARG A 26 8.80 -0.30 3.04
N ILE A 27 8.40 0.90 3.47
CA ILE A 27 7.12 1.12 4.13
C ILE A 27 5.95 0.75 3.20
N VAL A 28 6.03 1.16 1.93
CA VAL A 28 4.98 0.82 0.94
C VAL A 28 4.92 -0.69 0.71
N ASN A 29 6.06 -1.35 0.51
CA ASN A 29 6.12 -2.80 0.28
C ASN A 29 5.58 -3.60 1.47
N ASP A 30 5.99 -3.26 2.69
CA ASP A 30 5.51 -3.93 3.91
C ASP A 30 3.98 -3.80 4.04
N LEU A 31 3.43 -2.62 3.78
CA LEU A 31 2.00 -2.34 3.87
C LEU A 31 1.20 -3.05 2.77
N VAL A 32 1.70 -3.06 1.53
CA VAL A 32 1.09 -3.83 0.43
C VAL A 32 1.03 -5.32 0.79
N GLY A 33 2.09 -5.87 1.39
CA GLY A 33 2.11 -7.26 1.87
C GLY A 33 1.05 -7.55 2.93
N ILE A 34 0.89 -6.66 3.92
CA ILE A 34 -0.14 -6.80 4.96
C ILE A 34 -1.54 -6.79 4.35
N ILE A 35 -1.83 -5.84 3.46
CA ILE A 35 -3.13 -5.71 2.80
C ILE A 35 -3.45 -6.94 1.95
N ALA A 36 -2.47 -7.45 1.20
CA ALA A 36 -2.64 -8.66 0.39
C ALA A 36 -2.98 -9.88 1.25
N ASN A 37 -2.29 -10.06 2.38
CA ASN A 37 -2.53 -11.16 3.29
C ASN A 37 -3.89 -11.07 4.00
N ALA A 38 -4.32 -9.86 4.38
CA ALA A 38 -5.63 -9.64 4.99
C ALA A 38 -6.79 -10.04 4.05
N ARG A 39 -6.62 -9.87 2.73
CA ARG A 39 -7.62 -10.29 1.74
C ARG A 39 -7.81 -11.80 1.66
N SER A 40 -6.76 -12.58 1.93
CA SER A 40 -6.82 -14.05 1.85
C SER A 40 -7.48 -14.70 3.08
N ALA A 41 -7.69 -13.94 4.15
CA ALA A 41 -8.29 -14.43 5.40
C ALA A 41 -9.82 -14.25 5.49
N ALA A 42 -10.45 -13.69 4.45
CA ALA A 42 -11.89 -13.45 4.33
C ALA A 42 -12.47 -14.24 3.15
#